data_AF-A0A7L1SAN2-F1
#
_entry.id   AF-A0A7L1SAN2-F1
#
_cell.length_a   1.000
_cell.length_b   1.000
_cell.length_c   1.000
_cell.angle_alpha   90.00
_cell.angle_beta   90.00
_cell.angle_gamma   90.00
#
_symmetry.space_group_name_H-M   'P 1'
#
loop_
_entity.id
_entity.type
_entity.pdbx_description
1 polymer ?
#
loop_
_entity_poly.entity_id
_entity_poly.type
_entity_poly.pdbx_seq_one_letter_code
_entity_poly.pdbx_strand_id
1 'polypeptide(L)'
;TVFTDVSRKTKKAVCVWQQHGEWLQHLIKNEPGDSLQTLELRAVCWALQTWNKEPLNVVSDSLYVVGVVQRIEDALIRKTQNQCLGELFL
;
A
#
# COMPACT_ATOMS: atom_id res chain seq x y z
N THR A 1 -4.05 -12.36 2.15
CA THR A 1 -4.31 -11.13 2.92
C THR A 1 -3.05 -10.71 3.62
N VAL A 2 -2.70 -9.43 3.53
CA VAL A 2 -1.52 -8.84 4.18
C VAL A 2 -1.98 -7.78 5.17
N PHE A 3 -1.45 -7.81 6.38
CA PHE A 3 -1.66 -6.80 7.40
C PHE A 3 -0.45 -5.86 7.42
N THR A 4 -0.70 -4.56 7.51
CA THR A 4 0.36 -3.52 7.52
C THR A 4 0.24 -2.67 8.78
N ASP A 5 1.38 -2.31 9.37
CA ASP A 5 1.47 -1.42 10.53
C ASP A 5 2.84 -0.71 10.54
N VAL A 6 2.93 0.43 11.22
CA VAL A 6 4.17 1.17 11.48
C VAL A 6 4.34 1.44 12.97
N SER A 7 5.48 0.99 13.50
CA SER A 7 5.88 1.31 14.87
C SER A 7 6.42 2.75 14.96
N ARG A 8 5.71 3.64 15.68
CA ARG A 8 6.19 5.02 15.93
C ARG A 8 7.53 5.06 16.66
N LYS A 9 7.73 4.16 17.63
CA LYS A 9 8.94 4.11 18.47
C LYS A 9 10.18 3.70 17.68
N THR A 10 10.04 2.70 16.82
CA THR A 10 11.17 2.16 16.06
C THR A 10 11.29 2.72 14.65
N LYS A 11 10.26 3.46 14.18
CA LYS A 11 10.11 3.96 12.80
C LYS A 11 10.32 2.84 11.78
N LYS A 12 9.70 1.69 12.01
CA LYS A 12 9.72 0.55 11.08
C LYS A 12 8.31 0.22 10.65
N ALA A 13 8.14 0.04 9.35
CA ALA A 13 6.94 -0.58 8.79
C ALA A 13 7.10 -2.10 8.82
N VAL A 14 5.99 -2.80 8.99
CA VAL A 14 5.92 -4.25 8.89
C VAL A 14 4.73 -4.64 8.03
N CYS A 15 4.94 -5.65 7.19
CA CYS A 15 3.89 -6.36 6.48
C CYS A 15 3.88 -7.79 7.01
N VAL A 16 2.72 -8.30 7.43
CA VAL A 16 2.56 -9.64 7.97
C VAL A 16 1.48 -10.37 7.19
N TRP A 17 1.74 -11.62 6.81
CA TRP A 17 0.77 -12.45 6.08
C TRP A 17 0.92 -13.92 6.47
N GLN A 18 -0.13 -14.69 6.21
CA GLN A 18 -0.09 -16.13 6.40
C GLN A 18 0.10 -16.82 5.06
N GLN A 19 1.00 -17.79 5.01
CA GLN A 19 1.25 -18.62 3.83
C GLN A 19 1.49 -20.07 4.27
N HIS A 20 0.75 -21.02 3.70
CA HIS A 20 0.86 -22.45 4.03
C HIS A 20 0.77 -22.78 5.53
N GLY A 21 -0.04 -22.03 6.29
CA GLY A 21 -0.19 -22.20 7.73
C GLY A 21 0.85 -21.48 8.58
N GLU A 22 1.89 -20.90 7.99
CA GLU A 22 2.94 -20.17 8.69
C GLU A 22 2.74 -18.66 8.57
N TRP A 23 3.08 -17.93 9.63
CA TRP A 23 3.10 -16.47 9.63
C TRP A 23 4.45 -15.96 9.15
N LEU A 24 4.42 -15.17 8.08
CA LEU A 24 5.58 -14.52 7.48
C LEU A 24 5.50 -13.01 7.72
N GLN A 25 6.67 -12.38 7.75
CA GLN A 25 6.77 -10.93 7.92
C GLN A 25 7.84 -10.33 7.02
N HIS A 26 7.62 -9.08 6.60
CA HIS A 26 8.59 -8.26 5.92
C HIS A 26 8.75 -6.94 6.67
N LEU A 27 10.00 -6.59 6.99
CA LEU A 27 10.34 -5.37 7.72
C LEU A 27 10.90 -4.32 6.77
N ILE A 28 10.32 -3.13 6.84
CA ILE A 28 10.72 -1.97 6.06
C ILE A 28 11.34 -0.95 7.03
N LYS A 29 12.64 -0.71 6.87
CA LYS A 29 13.39 0.26 7.68
C LYS A 29 13.22 1.66 7.11
N ASN A 30 13.04 2.66 7.96
CA ASN A 30 12.97 4.05 7.51
C ASN A 30 14.24 4.54 6.83
N GLU A 31 14.05 5.51 5.95
CA GLU A 31 15.08 6.31 5.34
C GLU A 31 15.07 7.74 5.90
N PRO A 32 16.16 8.51 5.74
CA PRO A 32 16.17 9.93 6.11
C PRO A 32 15.06 10.69 5.37
N GLY A 33 14.22 11.41 6.12
CA GLY A 33 13.07 12.15 5.57
C GLY A 33 11.74 11.38 5.60
N ASP A 34 11.75 10.09 5.97
CA ASP A 34 10.50 9.34 6.13
C ASP A 34 9.65 9.86 7.30
N SER A 35 8.39 10.14 7.00
CA SER A 35 7.32 10.32 7.98
C SER A 35 6.68 8.97 8.33
N LEU A 36 5.80 8.95 9.33
CA LEU A 36 5.03 7.73 9.62
C LEU A 36 4.09 7.39 8.47
N GLN A 37 3.44 8.40 7.89
CA GLN A 37 2.50 8.22 6.79
C GLN A 37 3.19 7.69 5.52
N THR A 38 4.41 8.14 5.22
CA THR A 38 5.18 7.62 4.07
C THR A 38 5.62 6.18 4.30
N LEU A 39 5.97 5.80 5.53
CA LEU A 39 6.27 4.41 5.88
C LEU A 39 5.06 3.50 5.77
N GLU A 40 3.90 3.94 6.26
CA GLU A 40 2.65 3.18 6.16
C GLU A 40 2.29 2.95 4.68
N LEU A 41 2.39 4.01 3.85
CA LEU A 41 2.14 3.91 2.42
C LEU A 41 3.15 2.96 1.74
N ARG A 42 4.43 3.01 2.14
CA ARG A 42 5.46 2.12 1.58
C ARG A 42 5.21 0.66 1.90
N ALA A 43 4.68 0.34 3.08
CA ALA A 43 4.23 -1.02 3.43
C ALA A 43 3.15 -1.53 2.47
N VAL A 44 2.15 -0.69 2.19
CA VAL A 44 1.08 -1.03 1.25
C VAL A 44 1.60 -1.17 -0.18
N CYS A 45 2.45 -0.25 -0.64
CA CYS A 45 3.09 -0.34 -1.95
C CYS A 45 3.90 -1.63 -2.11
N TRP A 46 4.69 -2.00 -1.09
CA TRP A 46 5.44 -3.26 -1.09
C TRP A 46 4.51 -4.46 -1.22
N ALA A 47 3.40 -4.48 -0.48
CA ALA A 47 2.43 -5.57 -0.56
C ALA A 47 1.82 -5.66 -1.97
N LEU A 48 1.35 -4.54 -2.53
CA LEU A 48 0.78 -4.49 -3.88
C LEU A 48 1.77 -4.92 -4.97
N GLN A 49 3.06 -4.54 -4.83
CA GLN A 49 4.11 -4.97 -5.75
C GLN A 49 4.43 -6.45 -5.63
N THR A 50 4.41 -7.00 -4.41
CA THR A 50 4.73 -8.41 -4.13
C THR A 50 3.70 -9.34 -4.75
N TRP A 51 2.41 -9.01 -4.66
CA TRP A 51 1.31 -9.79 -5.24
C TRP A 51 0.68 -9.10 -6.45
N ASN A 52 1.48 -8.48 -7.32
CA ASN A 52 1.00 -7.69 -8.46
C ASN A 52 0.26 -8.47 -9.55
N LYS A 53 0.27 -9.81 -9.49
CA LYS A 53 -0.43 -10.71 -10.44
C LYS A 53 -1.57 -11.50 -9.80
N GLU A 54 -1.82 -11.30 -8.51
CA GLU A 54 -2.80 -12.09 -7.75
C GLU A 54 -3.78 -11.15 -7.04
N PRO A 55 -5.05 -11.56 -6.83
CA PRO A 55 -5.97 -10.80 -6.00
C PRO A 55 -5.42 -10.65 -4.57
N LEU A 56 -5.24 -9.41 -4.12
CA LEU A 56 -4.67 -9.11 -2.82
C LEU A 56 -5.65 -8.32 -1.95
N ASN A 57 -5.87 -8.81 -0.72
CA ASN A 57 -6.48 -8.03 0.36
C ASN A 57 -5.38 -7.42 1.22
N VAL A 58 -5.35 -6.10 1.35
CA VAL A 58 -4.46 -5.38 2.28
C VAL A 58 -5.31 -4.81 3.41
N VAL A 59 -4.91 -5.10 4.65
CA VAL A 59 -5.52 -4.57 5.87
C VAL A 59 -4.54 -3.57 6.48
N SER A 60 -4.98 -2.33 6.66
CA SER A 60 -4.21 -1.24 7.24
C SER A 60 -5.05 -0.50 8.27
N ASP A 61 -4.44 -0.10 9.37
CA ASP A 61 -5.04 0.76 10.38
C ASP A 61 -4.90 2.26 10.06
N SER A 62 -4.14 2.60 9.01
CA SER A 62 -3.96 3.96 8.52
C SER A 62 -5.07 4.38 7.57
N LEU A 63 -6.06 5.11 8.10
CA LEU A 63 -7.11 5.75 7.31
C LEU A 63 -6.55 6.68 6.22
N TYR A 64 -5.41 7.33 6.49
CA TYR A 64 -4.73 8.16 5.51
C TYR A 64 -4.31 7.35 4.30
N VAL A 65 -3.60 6.23 4.52
CA VAL A 65 -3.10 5.37 3.43
C VAL A 65 -4.26 4.72 2.68
N VAL A 66 -5.26 4.19 3.38
CA VAL A 66 -6.45 3.60 2.74
C VAL A 66 -7.12 4.61 1.82
N GLY A 67 -7.32 5.85 2.29
CA GLY A 67 -7.93 6.90 1.47
C GLY A 67 -7.08 7.32 0.26
N VAL A 68 -5.74 7.36 0.40
CA VAL A 68 -4.84 7.64 -0.72
C VAL A 68 -4.93 6.55 -1.78
N VAL A 69 -4.85 5.27 -1.37
CA VAL A 69 -4.90 4.13 -2.29
C VAL A 69 -6.23 4.06 -3.03
N GLN A 70 -7.36 4.26 -2.34
CA GLN A 70 -8.68 4.31 -2.97
C GLN A 70 -8.79 5.42 -4.02
N ARG A 71 -8.26 6.62 -3.76
CA ARG A 71 -8.27 7.70 -4.76
C ARG A 71 -7.41 7.40 -5.96
N ILE A 72 -6.25 6.76 -5.76
CA ILE A 72 -5.37 6.34 -6.86
C ILE A 72 -6.05 5.25 -7.69
N GLU A 73 -6.68 4.27 -7.02
CA GLU A 73 -7.48 3.24 -7.67
C GLU A 73 -8.60 3.87 -8.51
N ASP A 74 -9.38 4.78 -7.92
CA ASP A 74 -10.43 5.51 -8.63
C ASP A 74 -9.88 6.28 -9.84
N ALA A 75 -8.73 6.94 -9.70
CA ALA A 75 -8.12 7.72 -10.77
C ALA A 75 -7.56 6.87 -11.93
N LEU A 76 -6.98 5.71 -11.62
CA LEU A 76 -6.34 4.83 -12.62
C LEU A 76 -7.30 3.81 -13.22
N ILE A 77 -8.27 3.32 -12.45
CA ILE A 77 -9.15 2.20 -12.84
C ILE A 77 -10.48 2.69 -13.41
N ARG A 78 -11.02 3.83 -12.96
CA ARG A 78 -12.19 4.41 -13.63
C ARG A 78 -11.74 5.04 -14.93
N LYS A 79 -12.04 4.36 -16.05
CA LYS A 79 -12.00 4.99 -17.38
C LYS A 79 -12.79 6.29 -17.29
N THR A 80 -12.14 7.41 -17.61
CA THR A 80 -12.83 8.68 -17.81
C THR A 80 -13.92 8.43 -18.85
N GLN A 81 -15.16 8.89 -18.58
CA GLN A 81 -16.23 8.79 -19.58
C GLN A 81 -15.84 9.51 -20.89
N ASN A 82 -14.98 10.52 -20.77
CA ASN A 82 -14.37 11.22 -21.88
C ASN A 82 -12.91 10.75 -22.05
N GLN A 83 -12.67 9.91 -23.06
CA GLN A 83 -11.34 9.36 -23.35
C GLN A 83 -10.33 10.44 -23.75
N CYS A 84 -10.74 11.44 -24.55
CA CYS A 84 -9.86 12.55 -24.94
C CYS A 84 -9.36 13.37 -23.75
N LEU A 85 -10.18 13.55 -22.71
CA LEU A 85 -9.72 14.23 -21.49
C LEU A 85 -8.76 13.35 -20.68
N GLY A 86 -8.92 12.02 -20.70
CA GLY A 86 -8.01 11.10 -20.01
C GLY A 86 -6.61 11.07 -20.63
N GLU A 87 -6.51 11.17 -21.95
CA GLU A 87 -5.23 11.22 -22.68
C GLU A 87 -4.34 12.40 -22.31
N LEU A 88 -4.91 13.50 -21.80
CA LEU A 88 -4.12 14.67 -21.38
C LEU A 88 -3.37 14.48 -20.04
N PHE A 89 -3.69 13.43 -19.27
CA PHE A 89 -3.13 13.17 -17.94
C PHE A 89 -2.14 11.98 -17.91
N LEU A 90 -1.88 11.34 -19.05
CA LEU A 90 -0.90 10.25 -19.22
C LEU A 90 0.40 10.76 -19.84
#